data_AF-A0AAE0P5Q1-F1
#
_entry.id   AF-A0AAE0P5Q1-F1
#
_cell.length_a   1.000
_cell.length_b   1.000
_cell.length_c   1.000
_cell.angle_alpha   90.00
_cell.angle_beta   90.00
_cell.angle_gamma   90.00
#
_symmetry.space_group_name_H-M   'P 1'
#
loop_
_entity.id
_entity.type
_entity.pdbx_description
1 polymer ?
#
loop_
_entity_poly.entity_id
_entity_poly.type
_entity_poly.pdbx_seq_one_letter_code
_entity_poly.pdbx_strand_id
1 'polypeptide(L)'
;MPPPHGLFLPPGPESPFGRPMSPAPAPLVFINGLPGVGKQAVAECLTLLLGPDKSLLVDVRGLGSRDDKTPLTPEHPGYFDFDAPLSAAASQSSNTRCSGVSLTSQLQLPSNVHRIAILAAYAPDTPIGRTAVRTFELAASRAGRLFIPITLTCEPAEHERRAGSLQRQCSHKSRGPSTITTTATDQQNNSQDDGGDTDETNSIINNTEAKAKSDNRPRPLSVVPRPRNGMTVDTTSAPAFEMALNIVEFVKQLVADRDAELCNASPVTTPLESMEPEWRHLGAR
;
A
#
# COMPACT_ATOMS: atom_id res chain seq x y z
N MET A 1 -31.52 -26.52 -50.83
CA MET A 1 -32.46 -26.03 -49.80
C MET A 1 -31.85 -24.79 -49.17
N PRO A 2 -32.46 -23.61 -49.34
CA PRO A 2 -31.98 -22.38 -48.70
C PRO A 2 -32.32 -22.39 -47.19
N PRO A 3 -31.49 -21.78 -46.34
CA PRO A 3 -31.76 -21.68 -44.90
C PRO A 3 -32.96 -20.74 -44.64
N PRO A 4 -33.79 -21.04 -43.61
CA PRO A 4 -34.90 -20.18 -43.25
C PRO A 4 -34.38 -18.82 -42.77
N HIS A 5 -34.96 -17.76 -43.35
CA HIS A 5 -34.69 -16.38 -42.99
C HIS A 5 -34.91 -16.17 -41.49
N GLY A 6 -33.82 -15.92 -40.77
CA GLY A 6 -33.84 -15.54 -39.36
C GLY A 6 -34.61 -14.23 -39.20
N LEU A 7 -35.65 -14.27 -38.36
CA LEU A 7 -36.43 -13.11 -37.97
C LEU A 7 -35.50 -12.08 -37.32
N PHE A 8 -35.25 -11.00 -38.05
CA PHE A 8 -34.53 -9.83 -37.59
C PHE A 8 -35.39 -9.15 -36.51
N LEU A 9 -35.08 -9.41 -35.24
CA LEU A 9 -35.67 -8.65 -34.13
C LEU A 9 -35.22 -7.19 -34.27
N PRO A 10 -36.14 -6.22 -34.33
CA PRO A 10 -35.76 -4.82 -34.37
C PRO A 10 -34.97 -4.48 -33.08
N PRO A 11 -33.93 -3.64 -33.17
CA PRO A 11 -33.27 -3.11 -31.98
C PRO A 11 -34.36 -2.45 -31.13
N GLY A 12 -34.59 -2.98 -29.93
CA GLY A 12 -35.51 -2.39 -28.97
C GLY A 12 -35.11 -0.94 -28.68
N PRO A 13 -36.05 -0.08 -28.24
CA PRO A 13 -35.76 1.32 -27.97
C PRO A 13 -34.59 1.41 -26.98
N GLU A 14 -33.42 1.74 -27.50
CA GLU A 14 -32.25 2.00 -26.69
C GLU A 14 -32.60 3.18 -25.81
N SER A 15 -32.66 2.94 -24.49
CA SER A 15 -33.01 3.98 -23.52
C SER A 15 -32.12 5.21 -23.78
N PRO A 16 -32.67 6.34 -24.25
CA PRO A 16 -31.85 7.48 -24.69
C PRO A 16 -31.11 8.19 -23.53
N PHE A 17 -31.24 7.69 -22.30
CA PHE A 17 -30.77 8.37 -21.09
C PHE A 17 -29.88 7.55 -20.17
N GLY A 18 -29.38 6.39 -20.59
CA GLY A 18 -28.52 5.56 -19.74
C GLY A 18 -27.20 5.21 -20.39
N ARG A 19 -26.26 6.17 -20.52
CA ARG A 19 -24.85 5.74 -20.72
C ARG A 19 -24.51 4.83 -19.54
N PRO A 20 -24.04 3.59 -19.75
CA PRO A 20 -23.59 2.75 -18.66
C PRO A 20 -22.55 3.57 -17.90
N MET A 21 -22.86 3.93 -16.65
CA MET A 21 -21.93 4.71 -15.83
C MET A 21 -20.65 3.89 -15.76
N SER A 22 -19.55 4.47 -16.26
CA SER A 22 -18.24 3.87 -16.10
C SER A 22 -18.07 3.56 -14.62
N PRO A 23 -17.76 2.31 -14.22
CA PRO A 23 -17.67 1.95 -12.82
C PRO A 23 -16.65 2.86 -12.14
N ALA A 24 -17.00 3.34 -10.95
CA ALA A 24 -16.12 4.23 -10.20
C ALA A 24 -14.76 3.54 -9.95
N PRO A 25 -13.65 4.30 -9.95
CA PRO A 25 -12.32 3.73 -9.68
C PRO A 25 -12.28 2.99 -8.34
N ALA A 26 -11.62 1.83 -8.32
CA ALA A 26 -11.46 1.01 -7.13
C ALA A 26 -10.56 1.70 -6.09
N PRO A 27 -10.81 1.48 -4.78
CA PRO A 27 -10.11 2.20 -3.71
C PRO A 27 -8.60 1.93 -3.64
N LEU A 28 -7.89 2.82 -2.94
CA LEU A 28 -6.53 2.64 -2.45
C LEU A 28 -6.58 2.34 -0.95
N VAL A 29 -6.21 1.13 -0.56
CA VAL A 29 -6.11 0.66 0.83
C VAL A 29 -4.69 0.89 1.33
N PHE A 30 -4.53 1.70 2.38
CA PHE A 30 -3.25 1.98 3.01
C PHE A 30 -3.14 1.26 4.35
N ILE A 31 -2.25 0.27 4.45
CA ILE A 31 -2.00 -0.50 5.67
C ILE A 31 -0.76 0.07 6.37
N ASN A 32 -0.99 0.82 7.45
CA ASN A 32 0.02 1.36 8.34
C ASN A 32 0.27 0.41 9.52
N GLY A 33 1.53 0.14 9.87
CA GLY A 33 1.83 -0.63 11.07
C GLY A 33 3.34 -0.67 11.37
N LEU A 34 3.70 -0.92 12.63
CA LEU A 34 5.11 -1.03 13.04
C LEU A 34 5.84 -2.15 12.27
N PRO A 35 7.16 -2.08 12.09
CA PRO A 35 7.94 -3.15 11.47
C PRO A 35 7.68 -4.53 12.10
N GLY A 36 7.32 -5.49 11.24
CA GLY A 36 6.93 -6.87 11.55
C GLY A 36 5.72 -7.11 12.47
N VAL A 37 4.76 -6.18 12.51
CA VAL A 37 3.40 -6.48 12.99
C VAL A 37 2.60 -7.37 12.03
N GLY A 38 3.16 -7.76 10.88
CA GLY A 38 2.51 -8.59 9.88
C GLY A 38 1.81 -7.82 8.75
N LYS A 39 2.05 -6.50 8.59
CA LYS A 39 1.42 -5.68 7.54
C LYS A 39 1.52 -6.25 6.13
N GLN A 40 2.67 -6.82 5.79
CA GLN A 40 2.93 -7.43 4.50
C GLN A 40 2.12 -8.72 4.32
N ALA A 41 2.13 -9.60 5.33
CA ALA A 41 1.34 -10.83 5.32
C ALA A 41 -0.16 -10.53 5.17
N VAL A 42 -0.66 -9.48 5.83
CA VAL A 42 -2.05 -9.04 5.67
C VAL A 42 -2.32 -8.54 4.25
N ALA A 43 -1.42 -7.73 3.67
CA ALA A 43 -1.55 -7.23 2.31
C ALA A 43 -1.53 -8.35 1.25
N GLU A 44 -0.70 -9.37 1.46
CA GLU A 44 -0.62 -10.57 0.63
C GLU A 44 -1.89 -11.41 0.74
N CYS A 45 -2.35 -11.71 1.97
CA CYS A 45 -3.62 -12.40 2.19
C CYS A 45 -4.78 -11.65 1.53
N LEU A 46 -4.80 -10.32 1.61
CA LEU A 46 -5.81 -9.49 0.96
C LEU A 46 -5.76 -9.62 -0.57
N THR A 47 -4.56 -9.62 -1.15
CA THR A 47 -4.35 -9.81 -2.60
C THR A 47 -4.81 -11.22 -3.04
N LEU A 48 -4.48 -12.26 -2.26
CA LEU A 48 -4.90 -13.64 -2.52
C LEU A 48 -6.43 -13.80 -2.45
N LEU A 49 -7.07 -13.22 -1.44
CA LEU A 49 -8.52 -13.26 -1.24
C LEU A 49 -9.29 -12.55 -2.36
N LEU A 50 -8.77 -11.42 -2.84
CA LEU A 50 -9.39 -10.64 -3.91
C LEU A 50 -9.10 -11.25 -5.30
N GLY A 51 -7.95 -11.90 -5.45
CA GLY A 51 -7.44 -12.41 -6.70
C GLY A 51 -6.60 -11.38 -7.47
N PRO A 52 -5.69 -11.85 -8.35
CA PRO A 52 -4.77 -10.99 -9.10
C PRO A 52 -5.50 -9.98 -10.00
N ASP A 53 -6.67 -10.35 -10.53
CA ASP A 53 -7.45 -9.50 -11.44
C ASP A 53 -8.17 -8.34 -10.74
N LYS A 54 -8.35 -8.42 -9.41
CA LYS A 54 -9.13 -7.44 -8.63
C LYS A 54 -8.29 -6.66 -7.63
N SER A 55 -7.03 -7.03 -7.44
CA SER A 55 -6.14 -6.37 -6.48
C SER A 55 -4.79 -6.10 -7.08
N LEU A 56 -4.15 -5.02 -6.64
CA LEU A 56 -2.80 -4.61 -7.03
C LEU A 56 -2.01 -4.32 -5.75
N LEU A 57 -0.98 -5.10 -5.47
CA LEU A 57 -0.04 -4.78 -4.40
C LEU A 57 0.98 -3.75 -4.89
N VAL A 58 1.07 -2.62 -4.20
CA VAL A 58 1.95 -1.51 -4.54
C VAL A 58 3.16 -1.52 -3.61
N ASP A 59 4.36 -1.74 -4.16
CA ASP A 59 5.60 -1.58 -3.41
C ASP A 59 6.06 -0.13 -3.40
N VAL A 60 5.99 0.49 -2.22
CA VAL A 60 6.38 1.89 -2.01
C VAL A 60 7.88 2.11 -2.21
N ARG A 61 8.69 1.06 -2.04
CA ARG A 61 10.15 1.16 -2.07
C ARG A 61 10.65 1.22 -3.51
N GLY A 62 10.09 0.40 -4.39
CA GLY A 62 10.35 0.42 -5.82
C GLY A 62 9.96 1.72 -6.52
N LEU A 63 8.99 2.48 -5.99
CA LEU A 63 8.50 3.73 -6.63
C LEU A 63 9.54 4.86 -6.73
N GLY A 64 10.68 4.75 -6.03
CA GLY A 64 11.81 5.68 -6.14
C GLY A 64 12.92 5.23 -7.09
N SER A 65 12.96 3.94 -7.46
CA SER A 65 14.00 3.41 -8.35
C SER A 65 13.55 3.59 -9.79
N ARG A 66 14.18 4.51 -10.52
CA ARG A 66 13.76 4.95 -11.86
C ARG A 66 13.98 3.88 -12.94
N ASP A 67 14.71 2.81 -12.62
CA ASP A 67 15.24 1.87 -13.60
C ASP A 67 14.48 0.53 -13.70
N ASP A 68 13.60 0.18 -12.74
CA ASP A 68 12.80 -1.05 -12.81
C ASP A 68 11.30 -0.75 -12.86
N LYS A 69 10.72 -0.84 -14.06
CA LYS A 69 9.28 -0.65 -14.31
C LYS A 69 8.44 -1.91 -14.10
N THR A 70 9.03 -2.99 -13.59
CA THR A 70 8.34 -4.25 -13.38
C THR A 70 7.49 -4.17 -12.12
N PRO A 71 6.15 -4.25 -12.21
CA PRO A 71 5.32 -4.41 -11.02
C PRO A 71 5.79 -5.67 -10.30
N LEU A 72 6.07 -5.55 -9.00
CA LEU A 72 6.53 -6.65 -8.17
C LEU A 72 5.41 -7.69 -8.08
N THR A 73 5.51 -8.73 -8.90
CA THR A 73 4.71 -9.94 -8.78
C THR A 73 5.28 -10.79 -7.62
N PRO A 74 4.51 -11.74 -7.06
CA PRO A 74 5.00 -12.67 -6.04
C PRO A 74 6.27 -13.44 -6.44
N GLU A 75 6.57 -13.47 -7.74
CA GLU A 75 7.75 -14.09 -8.36
C GLU A 75 9.02 -13.23 -8.26
N HIS A 76 8.94 -11.94 -7.91
CA HIS A 76 10.11 -11.04 -7.95
C HIS A 76 11.05 -11.24 -6.74
N PRO A 77 12.38 -11.33 -6.92
CA PRO A 77 13.34 -11.54 -5.83
C PRO A 77 13.29 -10.49 -4.71
N GLY A 78 13.04 -9.23 -5.08
CA GLY A 78 12.87 -8.10 -4.14
C GLY A 78 11.49 -8.00 -3.47
N TYR A 79 10.55 -8.89 -3.82
CA TYR A 79 9.18 -8.86 -3.31
C TYR A 79 9.11 -9.05 -1.79
N PHE A 80 10.14 -9.59 -1.11
CA PHE A 80 10.11 -9.89 0.35
C PHE A 80 11.11 -9.11 1.22
N ASP A 81 11.91 -8.19 0.67
CA ASP A 81 13.07 -7.62 1.41
C ASP A 81 12.75 -6.34 2.23
N PHE A 82 11.73 -6.36 3.10
CA PHE A 82 11.06 -5.13 3.60
C PHE A 82 11.64 -4.42 4.84
N ASP A 83 12.55 -5.05 5.58
CA ASP A 83 12.95 -4.59 6.91
C ASP A 83 14.36 -3.94 6.95
N ALA A 84 14.82 -3.35 5.84
CA ALA A 84 16.05 -2.55 5.85
C ALA A 84 15.97 -1.46 6.94
N PRO A 85 16.89 -1.45 7.93
CA PRO A 85 16.78 -0.60 9.10
C PRO A 85 16.78 0.88 8.70
N LEU A 86 15.82 1.63 9.26
CA LEU A 86 15.69 3.09 9.11
C LEU A 86 17.00 3.84 9.45
N SER A 87 17.92 3.25 10.22
CA SER A 87 19.22 3.87 10.54
C SER A 87 20.19 3.93 9.35
N ALA A 88 20.08 3.03 8.36
CA ALA A 88 20.84 3.14 7.11
C ALA A 88 20.15 4.08 6.11
N ALA A 89 18.82 4.23 6.20
CA ALA A 89 18.03 5.13 5.35
C ALA A 89 18.12 6.61 5.78
N ALA A 90 18.44 6.91 7.04
CA ALA A 90 18.66 8.28 7.51
C ALA A 90 19.86 8.97 6.83
N SER A 91 20.86 8.18 6.40
CA SER A 91 22.00 8.67 5.61
C SER A 91 21.72 8.73 4.10
N GLN A 92 20.60 8.17 3.63
CA GLN A 92 20.13 8.24 2.23
C GLN A 92 18.97 9.26 2.05
N SER A 93 18.89 10.27 2.93
CA SER A 93 17.70 11.10 3.17
C SER A 93 17.30 12.13 2.09
N SER A 94 17.81 12.04 0.86
CA SER A 94 17.41 12.97 -0.21
C SER A 94 16.64 12.37 -1.39
N ASN A 95 16.80 11.08 -1.74
CA ASN A 95 16.42 10.64 -3.09
C ASN A 95 15.36 9.53 -3.22
N THR A 96 15.04 8.76 -2.18
CA THR A 96 13.93 7.77 -2.25
C THR A 96 12.63 8.34 -1.70
N ARG A 97 12.32 9.61 -2.04
CA ARG A 97 10.97 10.12 -1.88
C ARG A 97 10.10 9.40 -2.90
N CYS A 98 9.23 8.51 -2.44
CA CYS A 98 8.12 8.01 -3.25
C CYS A 98 7.41 9.22 -3.85
N SER A 99 7.68 9.51 -5.12
CA SER A 99 7.09 10.66 -5.78
C SER A 99 5.61 10.38 -5.94
N GLY A 100 4.75 11.18 -5.30
CA GLY A 100 3.30 11.03 -5.45
C GLY A 100 2.86 11.02 -6.91
N VAL A 101 3.66 11.60 -7.82
CA VAL A 101 3.45 11.54 -9.27
C VAL A 101 3.55 10.11 -9.81
N SER A 102 4.56 9.34 -9.41
CA SER A 102 4.75 7.95 -9.87
C SER A 102 3.58 7.07 -9.43
N LEU A 103 3.17 7.20 -8.16
CA LEU A 103 2.02 6.49 -7.62
C LEU A 103 0.73 6.88 -8.36
N THR A 104 0.50 8.18 -8.58
CA THR A 104 -0.69 8.66 -9.30
C THR A 104 -0.77 8.05 -10.70
N SER A 105 0.33 8.09 -11.46
CA SER A 105 0.39 7.51 -12.81
C SER A 105 0.11 6.01 -12.79
N GLN A 106 0.67 5.27 -11.83
CA GLN A 106 0.43 3.83 -11.69
C GLN A 106 -1.04 3.51 -11.37
N LEU A 107 -1.67 4.31 -10.50
CA LEU A 107 -3.08 4.16 -10.11
C LEU A 107 -4.06 4.53 -11.23
N GLN A 108 -3.65 5.41 -12.16
CA GLN A 108 -4.44 5.85 -13.31
C GLN A 108 -4.32 4.93 -14.52
N LEU A 109 -3.38 3.96 -14.53
CA LEU A 109 -3.28 3.00 -15.64
C LEU A 109 -4.62 2.28 -15.84
N PRO A 110 -5.15 2.17 -17.08
CA PRO A 110 -6.46 1.56 -17.33
C PRO A 110 -6.60 0.14 -16.78
N SER A 111 -5.51 -0.65 -16.81
CA SER A 111 -5.45 -2.01 -16.24
C SER A 111 -5.57 -2.05 -14.72
N ASN A 112 -5.32 -0.93 -14.05
CA ASN A 112 -5.33 -0.84 -12.60
C ASN A 112 -6.58 -0.16 -12.07
N VAL A 113 -7.29 0.68 -12.85
CA VAL A 113 -8.44 1.49 -12.40
C VAL A 113 -9.50 0.66 -11.66
N HIS A 114 -9.74 -0.58 -12.09
CA HIS A 114 -10.73 -1.49 -11.51
C HIS A 114 -10.18 -2.39 -10.39
N ARG A 115 -8.87 -2.31 -10.10
CA ARG A 115 -8.20 -3.12 -9.08
C ARG A 115 -8.06 -2.33 -7.78
N ILE A 116 -8.37 -2.96 -6.65
CA ILE A 116 -8.10 -2.41 -5.32
C ILE A 116 -6.59 -2.33 -5.16
N ALA A 117 -6.06 -1.10 -5.06
CA ALA A 117 -4.65 -0.90 -4.81
C ALA A 117 -4.38 -1.07 -3.31
N ILE A 118 -3.36 -1.86 -2.95
CA ILE A 118 -3.01 -2.18 -1.57
C ILE A 118 -1.59 -1.69 -1.33
N LEU A 119 -1.41 -0.82 -0.34
CA LEU A 119 -0.13 -0.20 -0.02
C LEU A 119 0.20 -0.47 1.45
N ALA A 120 1.19 -1.32 1.70
CA ALA A 120 1.67 -1.63 3.04
C ALA A 120 2.93 -0.82 3.34
N ALA A 121 2.87 0.09 4.31
CA ALA A 121 4.02 0.88 4.73
C ALA A 121 4.00 1.19 6.23
N TYR A 122 5.05 1.85 6.71
CA TYR A 122 5.08 2.40 8.05
C TYR A 122 5.21 3.93 7.97
N ALA A 123 4.20 4.62 8.49
CA ALA A 123 4.19 6.07 8.65
C ALA A 123 4.00 6.40 10.13
N PRO A 124 5.07 6.74 10.87
CA PRO A 124 4.96 7.13 12.27
C PRO A 124 4.20 8.45 12.41
N ASP A 125 3.69 8.74 13.60
CA ASP A 125 3.03 10.02 13.90
C ASP A 125 4.02 11.18 14.10
N THR A 126 4.93 11.33 13.16
CA THR A 126 5.86 12.44 13.04
C THR A 126 5.41 13.36 11.90
N PRO A 127 5.88 14.61 11.85
CA PRO A 127 5.61 15.49 10.71
C PRO A 127 5.98 14.85 9.36
N ILE A 128 7.05 14.05 9.33
CA ILE A 128 7.51 13.32 8.13
C ILE A 128 6.51 12.22 7.75
N GLY A 129 6.11 11.37 8.70
CA GLY A 129 5.16 10.29 8.43
C GLY A 129 3.79 10.82 7.99
N ARG A 130 3.28 11.89 8.64
CA ARG A 130 2.04 12.56 8.21
C ARG A 130 2.14 13.14 6.79
N THR A 131 3.29 13.69 6.42
CA THR A 131 3.53 14.18 5.06
C THR A 131 3.53 13.05 4.04
N ALA A 132 4.11 11.89 4.39
CA ALA A 132 4.06 10.70 3.54
C ALA A 132 2.62 10.20 3.32
N VAL A 133 1.83 10.07 4.39
CA VAL A 133 0.41 9.66 4.28
C VAL A 133 -0.39 10.63 3.42
N ARG A 134 -0.23 11.96 3.64
CA ARG A 134 -0.87 12.98 2.79
C ARG A 134 -0.47 12.85 1.33
N THR A 135 0.76 12.44 1.03
CA THR A 135 1.21 12.23 -0.35
C THR A 135 0.45 11.07 -1.00
N PHE A 136 0.21 9.98 -0.27
CA PHE A 136 -0.59 8.84 -0.77
C PHE A 136 -2.06 9.20 -0.92
N GLU A 137 -2.62 9.92 0.06
CA GLU A 137 -4.00 10.41 0.02
C GLU A 137 -4.24 11.33 -1.20
N LEU A 138 -3.33 12.29 -1.45
CA LEU A 138 -3.38 13.16 -2.61
C LEU A 138 -3.23 12.38 -3.93
N ALA A 139 -2.37 11.36 -3.98
CA ALA A 139 -2.23 10.51 -5.15
C ALA A 139 -3.50 9.72 -5.45
N ALA A 140 -4.16 9.17 -4.42
CA ALA A 140 -5.44 8.49 -4.54
C ALA A 140 -6.53 9.45 -5.05
N SER A 141 -6.62 10.63 -4.45
CA SER A 141 -7.59 11.67 -4.85
C SER A 141 -7.41 12.09 -6.30
N ARG A 142 -6.17 12.32 -6.76
CA ARG A 142 -5.86 12.63 -8.17
C ARG A 142 -6.19 11.48 -9.13
N ALA A 143 -6.14 10.25 -8.65
CA ALA A 143 -6.57 9.07 -9.42
C ALA A 143 -8.09 8.83 -9.35
N GLY A 144 -8.86 9.70 -8.67
CA GLY A 144 -10.31 9.53 -8.48
C GLY A 144 -10.67 8.35 -7.57
N ARG A 145 -9.74 7.90 -6.72
CA ARG A 145 -9.90 6.73 -5.86
C ARG A 145 -10.19 7.14 -4.42
N LEU A 146 -11.01 6.35 -3.75
CA LEU A 146 -11.22 6.46 -2.30
C LEU A 146 -9.95 6.00 -1.57
N PHE A 147 -9.44 6.83 -0.66
CA PHE A 147 -8.31 6.48 0.21
C PHE A 147 -8.81 5.87 1.52
N ILE A 148 -8.42 4.63 1.82
CA ILE A 148 -8.89 3.88 3.00
C ILE A 148 -7.69 3.58 3.92
N PRO A 149 -7.50 4.34 5.02
CA PRO A 149 -6.42 4.10 5.96
C PRO A 149 -6.76 2.99 6.96
N ILE A 150 -5.85 2.03 7.10
CA ILE A 150 -5.95 0.88 8.01
C ILE A 150 -4.70 0.89 8.89
N THR A 151 -4.89 0.88 10.21
CA THR A 151 -3.78 0.85 11.17
C THR A 151 -3.74 -0.50 11.87
N LEU A 152 -2.64 -1.21 11.74
CA LEU A 152 -2.37 -2.45 12.47
C LEU A 152 -1.67 -2.12 13.79
N THR A 153 -2.26 -2.57 14.89
CA THR A 153 -1.68 -2.51 16.23
C THR A 153 -1.28 -3.90 16.68
N CYS A 154 -0.31 -3.97 17.58
CA CYS A 154 0.14 -5.21 18.19
C CYS A 154 0.60 -4.88 19.60
N GLU A 155 0.32 -5.76 20.56
CA GLU A 155 0.87 -5.63 21.90
C GLU A 155 2.40 -5.63 21.87
N PRO A 156 3.08 -4.83 22.73
CA PRO A 156 4.54 -4.74 22.74
C PRO A 156 5.23 -6.11 22.93
N ALA A 157 4.70 -6.96 23.82
CA ALA A 157 5.28 -8.27 24.08
C ALA A 157 5.24 -9.19 22.84
N GLU A 158 4.13 -9.16 22.10
CA GLU A 158 4.00 -9.91 20.86
C GLU A 158 4.85 -9.30 19.73
N HIS A 159 4.97 -7.97 19.68
CA HIS A 159 5.83 -7.28 18.74
C HIS A 159 7.30 -7.68 18.93
N GLU A 160 7.78 -7.67 20.18
CA GLU A 160 9.12 -8.13 20.56
C GLU A 160 9.34 -9.61 20.21
N ARG A 161 8.35 -10.48 20.51
CA ARG A 161 8.40 -11.89 20.13
C ARG A 161 8.53 -12.06 18.60
N ARG A 162 7.76 -11.29 17.82
CA ARG A 162 7.86 -11.28 16.35
C ARG A 162 9.18 -10.69 15.86
N ALA A 163 9.72 -9.68 16.55
CA ALA A 163 11.01 -9.07 16.25
C ALA A 163 12.18 -10.06 16.44
N GLY A 164 12.11 -10.89 17.50
CA GLY A 164 13.10 -11.93 17.78
C GLY A 164 12.93 -13.23 16.97
N SER A 165 11.78 -13.44 16.32
CA SER A 165 11.51 -14.68 15.59
C SER A 165 12.41 -14.86 14.36
N LEU A 166 12.95 -16.08 14.19
CA LEU A 166 13.74 -16.52 13.03
C LEU A 166 13.04 -16.30 11.68
N GLN A 167 11.70 -16.20 11.66
CA GLN A 167 10.92 -15.85 10.47
C GLN A 167 11.43 -14.54 9.81
N ARG A 168 11.93 -13.58 10.61
CA ARG A 168 12.57 -12.35 10.08
C ARG A 168 13.97 -12.59 9.55
N GLN A 169 14.72 -13.52 10.15
CA GLN A 169 16.10 -13.80 9.76
C GLN A 169 16.19 -14.57 8.43
N CYS A 170 15.17 -15.39 8.11
CA CYS A 170 15.14 -16.14 6.85
C CYS A 170 14.62 -15.32 5.66
N SER A 171 13.75 -14.32 5.89
CA SER A 171 13.19 -13.49 4.82
C SER A 171 14.25 -12.66 4.09
N HIS A 172 15.37 -12.34 4.75
CA HIS A 172 16.46 -11.55 4.18
C HIS A 172 17.55 -12.37 3.48
N LYS A 173 17.63 -13.69 3.69
CA LYS A 173 18.87 -14.43 3.42
C LYS A 173 18.86 -15.41 2.25
N SER A 174 17.73 -15.67 1.58
CA SER A 174 17.75 -16.62 0.47
C SER A 174 16.63 -16.39 -0.55
N ARG A 175 16.84 -15.44 -1.47
CA ARG A 175 16.19 -15.47 -2.79
C ARG A 175 17.05 -14.75 -3.83
N GLY A 176 18.35 -15.01 -3.83
CA GLY A 176 19.11 -14.92 -5.08
C GLY A 176 18.64 -16.03 -6.02
N PRO A 177 18.68 -15.84 -7.35
CA PRO A 177 18.39 -16.92 -8.29
C PRO A 177 19.35 -18.07 -8.00
N SER A 178 18.83 -19.20 -7.53
CA SER A 178 19.59 -20.43 -7.46
C SER A 178 19.85 -20.89 -8.89
N THR A 179 20.92 -20.39 -9.51
CA THR A 179 21.57 -21.10 -10.60
C THR A 179 22.01 -22.43 -10.01
N ILE A 180 21.27 -23.49 -10.34
CA ILE A 180 21.65 -24.87 -10.09
C ILE A 180 22.85 -25.15 -10.99
N THR A 181 24.05 -24.72 -10.56
CA THR A 181 25.29 -25.17 -11.16
C THR A 181 25.58 -26.54 -10.54
N THR A 182 25.24 -27.59 -11.27
CA THR A 182 25.74 -28.94 -11.02
C THR A 182 27.25 -28.93 -11.25
N THR A 183 28.04 -28.65 -10.21
CA THR A 183 29.49 -28.88 -10.26
C THR A 183 29.79 -30.30 -9.83
N ALA A 184 30.17 -31.10 -10.82
CA ALA A 184 30.92 -32.32 -10.61
C ALA A 184 32.19 -32.02 -9.81
N THR A 185 32.47 -32.93 -8.89
CA THR A 185 33.67 -33.04 -8.08
C THR A 185 34.92 -33.00 -8.95
N ASP A 186 35.86 -32.10 -8.65
CA ASP A 186 37.28 -32.43 -8.79
C ASP A 186 38.11 -31.73 -7.72
N GLN A 187 38.88 -32.55 -7.02
CA GLN A 187 39.86 -32.17 -6.01
C GLN A 187 41.12 -31.68 -6.72
N GLN A 188 41.80 -30.65 -6.19
CA GLN A 188 43.13 -30.79 -5.58
C GLN A 188 43.90 -29.45 -5.44
N ASN A 189 44.59 -29.37 -4.30
CA ASN A 189 45.90 -28.74 -4.02
C ASN A 189 45.96 -27.29 -3.48
N ASN A 190 46.17 -27.22 -2.16
CA ASN A 190 47.35 -26.66 -1.45
C ASN A 190 48.17 -25.54 -2.11
N SER A 191 48.21 -24.37 -1.45
CA SER A 191 49.39 -23.66 -0.88
C SER A 191 48.87 -22.42 -0.12
N GLN A 192 49.17 -22.18 1.17
CA GLN A 192 50.41 -21.76 1.83
C GLN A 192 50.62 -20.22 1.87
N ASP A 193 51.05 -19.73 3.05
CA ASP A 193 51.52 -18.37 3.43
C ASP A 193 50.44 -17.26 3.53
N ASP A 194 50.49 -16.27 4.42
CA ASP A 194 51.43 -15.79 5.44
C ASP A 194 50.55 -14.93 6.39
N GLY A 195 50.69 -14.97 7.72
CA GLY A 195 51.66 -14.11 8.41
C GLY A 195 51.21 -12.64 8.45
N GLY A 196 50.43 -12.22 9.45
CA GLY A 196 49.95 -10.84 9.55
C GLY A 196 49.44 -10.46 10.95
N ASP A 197 50.37 -10.37 11.91
CA ASP A 197 50.22 -9.66 13.18
C ASP A 197 49.82 -8.20 12.94
N THR A 198 48.75 -7.73 13.59
CA THR A 198 48.55 -6.31 13.87
C THR A 198 47.89 -6.11 15.23
N ASP A 199 48.75 -5.82 16.19
CA ASP A 199 48.65 -4.86 17.29
C ASP A 199 47.29 -4.63 17.96
N GLU A 200 47.21 -5.20 19.17
CA GLU A 200 46.47 -4.70 20.32
C GLU A 200 46.65 -3.18 20.50
N THR A 201 45.56 -2.43 20.37
CA THR A 201 45.46 -1.09 20.95
C THR A 201 44.36 -1.05 22.00
N ASN A 202 44.84 -0.89 23.24
CA ASN A 202 44.11 -0.77 24.49
C ASN A 202 42.98 0.27 24.44
N SER A 203 41.76 -0.19 24.71
CA SER A 203 40.62 0.65 25.08
C SER A 203 40.55 0.83 26.59
N ILE A 204 40.94 2.00 27.11
CA ILE A 204 40.56 2.46 28.44
C ILE A 204 39.83 3.79 28.29
N ILE A 205 38.49 3.71 28.20
CA ILE A 205 37.61 4.86 28.40
C ILE A 205 36.71 4.50 29.58
N ASN A 206 37.10 4.98 30.75
CA ASN A 206 36.30 4.94 31.96
C ASN A 206 35.22 6.02 31.87
N ASN A 207 34.01 5.64 31.46
CA ASN A 207 32.83 6.48 31.63
C ASN A 207 32.06 6.03 32.88
N THR A 208 32.31 6.73 33.99
CA THR A 208 31.43 6.75 35.16
C THR A 208 30.15 7.52 34.81
N GLU A 209 29.12 6.80 34.32
CA GLU A 209 27.77 7.34 34.20
C GLU A 209 27.02 7.24 35.53
N ALA A 210 26.70 8.40 36.08
CA ALA A 210 25.76 8.56 37.17
C ALA A 210 24.37 8.08 36.72
N LYS A 211 23.87 7.08 37.45
CA LYS A 211 22.59 6.41 37.29
C LYS A 211 21.43 7.35 37.61
N ALA A 212 21.09 8.26 36.68
CA ALA A 212 19.80 8.93 36.68
C ALA A 212 18.74 7.91 36.24
N LYS A 213 18.01 7.38 37.22
CA LYS A 213 16.84 6.51 37.04
C LYS A 213 15.69 7.34 36.43
N SER A 214 15.85 7.72 35.16
CA SER A 214 14.79 8.33 34.36
C SER A 214 13.80 7.21 34.02
N ASP A 215 12.57 7.35 34.52
CA ASP A 215 11.42 6.50 34.19
C ASP A 215 11.09 6.65 32.69
N ASN A 216 11.93 6.05 31.86
CA ASN A 216 11.81 6.04 30.41
C ASN A 216 10.84 4.93 30.00
N ARG A 217 9.65 4.90 30.63
CA ARG A 217 8.56 4.09 30.08
C ARG A 217 8.24 4.70 28.72
N PRO A 218 8.39 3.96 27.60
CA PRO A 218 7.97 4.47 26.31
C PRO A 218 6.52 4.90 26.45
N ARG A 219 6.26 6.20 26.30
CA ARG A 219 4.88 6.72 26.31
C ARG A 219 4.13 5.89 25.27
N PRO A 220 2.97 5.30 25.62
CA PRO A 220 2.21 4.52 24.66
C PRO A 220 1.99 5.40 23.43
N LEU A 221 2.52 4.94 22.29
CA LEU A 221 2.42 5.57 20.98
C LEU A 221 0.95 5.54 20.57
N SER A 222 0.13 6.38 21.17
CA SER A 222 -1.31 6.29 21.05
C SER A 222 -1.90 7.67 21.33
N VAL A 223 -1.86 8.54 20.32
CA VAL A 223 -3.10 9.10 19.74
C VAL A 223 -2.72 9.57 18.33
N VAL A 224 -2.69 8.65 17.36
CA VAL A 224 -2.79 9.08 15.95
C VAL A 224 -4.20 9.68 15.82
N PRO A 225 -4.35 10.94 15.37
CA PRO A 225 -5.67 11.50 15.12
C PRO A 225 -6.42 10.56 14.17
N ARG A 226 -7.52 9.97 14.66
CA ARG A 226 -8.30 9.00 13.89
C ARG A 226 -8.72 9.65 12.57
N PRO A 227 -8.29 9.14 11.40
CA PRO A 227 -8.90 9.56 10.16
C PRO A 227 -10.40 9.24 10.25
N ARG A 228 -11.25 10.15 9.77
CA ARG A 228 -12.71 10.06 9.95
C ARG A 228 -13.30 8.73 9.44
N ASN A 229 -12.60 8.04 8.52
CA ASN A 229 -13.07 6.80 7.86
C ASN A 229 -12.02 5.67 7.89
N GLY A 230 -11.18 5.58 8.93
CA GLY A 230 -10.16 4.51 9.05
C GLY A 230 -10.54 3.33 9.94
N MET A 231 -9.87 2.20 9.73
CA MET A 231 -9.99 1.01 10.59
C MET A 231 -8.71 0.82 11.42
N THR A 232 -8.86 0.45 12.69
CA THR A 232 -7.75 -0.05 13.51
C THR A 232 -7.97 -1.52 13.79
N VAL A 233 -6.94 -2.33 13.55
CA VAL A 233 -7.00 -3.78 13.65
C VAL A 233 -5.89 -4.26 14.59
N ASP A 234 -6.26 -4.99 15.63
CA ASP A 234 -5.31 -5.60 16.55
C ASP A 234 -4.85 -6.96 16.01
N THR A 235 -3.55 -7.06 15.72
CA THR A 235 -2.93 -8.28 15.18
C THR A 235 -2.24 -9.12 16.26
N THR A 236 -2.47 -8.84 17.54
CA THR A 236 -1.80 -9.51 18.66
C THR A 236 -2.06 -11.02 18.64
N SER A 237 -3.32 -11.43 18.60
CA SER A 237 -3.71 -12.85 18.66
C SER A 237 -4.25 -13.40 17.33
N ALA A 238 -4.65 -12.53 16.41
CA ALA A 238 -5.36 -12.95 15.21
C ALA A 238 -4.42 -13.20 14.01
N PRO A 239 -4.65 -14.24 13.21
CA PRO A 239 -3.86 -14.54 12.02
C PRO A 239 -4.11 -13.50 10.92
N ALA A 240 -3.10 -13.29 10.06
CA ALA A 240 -3.17 -12.31 8.97
C ALA A 240 -4.37 -12.51 8.02
N PHE A 241 -4.79 -13.76 7.82
CA PHE A 241 -5.95 -14.11 7.00
C PHE A 241 -7.27 -13.57 7.57
N GLU A 242 -7.49 -13.71 8.88
CA GLU A 242 -8.68 -13.19 9.55
C GLU A 242 -8.72 -11.65 9.49
N MET A 243 -7.54 -11.02 9.66
CA MET A 243 -7.42 -9.57 9.52
C MET A 243 -7.74 -9.13 8.10
N ALA A 244 -7.29 -9.87 7.08
CA ALA A 244 -7.60 -9.56 5.69
C ALA A 244 -9.10 -9.70 5.39
N LEU A 245 -9.81 -10.69 5.95
CA LEU A 245 -11.27 -10.81 5.82
C LEU A 245 -12.00 -9.61 6.41
N ASN A 246 -11.65 -9.21 7.64
CA ASN A 246 -12.23 -8.05 8.30
C ASN A 246 -12.01 -6.76 7.47
N ILE A 247 -10.84 -6.63 6.87
CA ILE A 247 -10.52 -5.51 5.97
C ILE A 247 -11.39 -5.55 4.70
N VAL A 248 -11.60 -6.72 4.09
CA VAL A 248 -12.48 -6.86 2.90
C VAL A 248 -13.90 -6.42 3.21
N GLU A 249 -14.46 -6.85 4.34
CA GLU A 249 -15.80 -6.46 4.76
C GLU A 249 -15.91 -4.95 5.00
N PHE A 250 -14.93 -4.38 5.71
CA PHE A 250 -14.86 -2.94 5.95
C PHE A 250 -14.78 -2.13 4.64
N VAL A 251 -13.92 -2.56 3.70
CA VAL A 251 -13.77 -1.88 2.40
C VAL A 251 -15.06 -1.98 1.58
N LYS A 252 -15.74 -3.13 1.58
CA LYS A 252 -17.03 -3.29 0.90
C LYS A 252 -18.08 -2.34 1.44
N GLN A 253 -18.18 -2.23 2.77
CA GLN A 253 -19.12 -1.33 3.41
C GLN A 253 -18.84 0.13 3.01
N LEU A 254 -17.58 0.58 3.10
CA LEU A 254 -17.21 1.94 2.72
C LEU A 254 -17.49 2.27 1.24
N VAL A 255 -17.26 1.31 0.34
CA VAL A 255 -17.56 1.50 -1.09
C VAL A 255 -19.07 1.59 -1.30
N ALA A 256 -19.86 0.73 -0.65
CA ALA A 256 -21.32 0.77 -0.74
C ALA A 256 -21.89 2.08 -0.20
N ASP A 257 -21.37 2.58 0.93
CA ASP A 257 -21.79 3.85 1.53
C ASP A 257 -21.49 5.02 0.58
N ARG A 258 -20.28 5.06 0.00
CA ARG A 258 -19.89 6.09 -0.98
C ARG A 258 -20.78 6.05 -2.23
N ASP A 259 -21.06 4.86 -2.75
CA ASP A 259 -21.89 4.70 -3.95
C ASP A 259 -23.35 5.12 -3.65
N ALA A 260 -23.87 4.83 -2.45
CA ALA A 260 -25.17 5.33 -1.99
C ALA A 260 -25.20 6.86 -1.85
N GLU A 261 -24.13 7.47 -1.30
CA GLU A 261 -23.98 8.93 -1.26
C GLU A 261 -24.00 9.55 -2.67
N LEU A 262 -23.33 8.94 -3.65
CA LEU A 262 -23.34 9.41 -5.04
C LEU A 262 -24.72 9.28 -5.70
N CYS A 263 -25.47 8.21 -5.39
CA CYS A 263 -26.84 8.06 -5.88
C CYS A 263 -27.79 9.09 -5.25
N ASN A 264 -27.62 9.38 -3.95
CA ASN A 264 -28.45 10.35 -3.22
C ASN A 264 -28.08 11.80 -3.55
N ALA A 265 -26.83 12.06 -3.91
CA ALA A 265 -26.34 13.36 -4.38
C ALA A 265 -26.77 13.69 -5.82
N SER A 266 -27.69 12.90 -6.41
CA SER A 266 -28.40 13.31 -7.62
C SER A 266 -28.82 14.76 -7.45
N PRO A 267 -28.51 15.63 -8.42
CA PRO A 267 -28.80 17.05 -8.27
C PRO A 267 -30.28 17.10 -7.95
N VAL A 268 -30.60 17.55 -6.73
CA VAL A 268 -31.86 18.20 -6.48
C VAL A 268 -31.90 19.20 -7.61
N THR A 269 -32.68 18.85 -8.62
CA THR A 269 -33.09 19.74 -9.66
C THR A 269 -33.88 20.73 -8.85
N THR A 270 -33.19 21.72 -8.27
CA THR A 270 -33.80 23.01 -7.99
C THR A 270 -34.57 23.24 -9.26
N PRO A 271 -35.92 23.20 -9.21
CA PRO A 271 -36.72 23.37 -10.38
C PRO A 271 -36.10 24.57 -11.06
N LEU A 272 -35.67 24.39 -12.31
CA LEU A 272 -35.21 25.50 -13.11
C LEU A 272 -36.46 26.37 -13.25
N GLU A 273 -36.71 27.15 -12.22
CA GLU A 273 -37.78 28.10 -12.11
C GLU A 273 -37.51 28.98 -13.30
N SER A 274 -38.37 28.83 -14.28
CA SER A 274 -38.31 29.43 -15.59
C SER A 274 -38.37 30.94 -15.40
N MET A 275 -37.26 31.55 -15.00
CA MET A 275 -37.01 32.94 -15.30
C MET A 275 -36.77 32.98 -16.80
N GLU A 276 -37.87 33.15 -17.54
CA GLU A 276 -37.80 33.59 -18.92
C GLU A 276 -36.83 34.79 -18.97
N PRO A 277 -35.82 34.77 -19.85
CA PRO A 277 -34.91 35.90 -19.99
C PRO A 277 -35.70 37.16 -20.35
N GLU A 278 -35.66 38.17 -19.46
CA GLU A 278 -36.36 39.47 -19.55
C GLU A 278 -35.94 40.35 -20.74
N TRP A 279 -35.10 39.84 -21.65
CA TRP A 279 -34.58 40.58 -22.80
C TRP A 279 -35.62 40.85 -23.90
N ARG A 280 -36.89 40.44 -23.74
CA ARG A 280 -37.96 40.73 -24.71
C ARG A 280 -38.45 42.19 -24.72
N HIS A 281 -37.90 43.08 -23.90
CA HIS A 281 -38.38 44.48 -23.82
C HIS A 281 -37.46 45.56 -24.43
N LEU A 282 -36.34 45.20 -25.05
CA LEU A 282 -35.45 46.20 -25.69
C LEU A 282 -35.62 46.21 -27.21
N GLY A 283 -36.70 46.83 -27.70
CA GLY A 283 -36.88 47.00 -29.15
C GLY A 283 -38.13 47.75 -29.58
N ALA A 284 -38.30 49.00 -29.15
CA ALA A 284 -39.14 49.98 -29.85
C ALA A 284 -38.87 51.40 -29.33
N ARG A 285 -37.94 52.12 -29.96
CA ARG A 285 -37.96 53.59 -30.09
C ARG A 285 -37.11 54.02 -31.28
#